data_AF-A0A2G2V5C6-F1
#
_entry.id   AF-A0A2G2V5C6-F1
#
_cell.length_a   1.000
_cell.length_b   1.000
_cell.length_c   1.000
_cell.angle_alpha   90.00
_cell.angle_beta   90.00
_cell.angle_gamma   90.00
#
_symmetry.space_group_name_H-M   'P 1'
#
loop_
_entity.id
_entity.type
_entity.pdbx_description
1 polymer ?
#
loop_
_entity_poly.entity_id
_entity_poly.type
_entity_poly.pdbx_seq_one_letter_code
_entity_poly.pdbx_strand_id
1 'polypeptide(L)'
;MPRDVIYPEDVRGEGPRRRVEHQFRISVVGMKGIFLGDGWLHEEGGGQERASGFIALGEIAGTLDGELTNYLPTITSHLRDTIAPRRGRPSLEALACLVNIAKAMGPTMEPYVRGLLDSMFSSGLSLTLVEALEQMTESIPPLLPTIQNRLLKCMSAILSRSHHSMPRQSASVSRGHITTVTPKVPELSGSALVQLALRTLAHFNFKGHDLLVFARESVVVYLEDEDGATRKDAELCCCKLVETSFSVISSTQFSLSRINYASGKRRRRLVEEF
;
A
#
# COMPACT_ATOMS: atom_id res chain seq x y z
N MET A 1 -44.24 -62.10 2.33
CA MET A 1 -43.93 -61.17 1.22
C MET A 1 -43.65 -59.78 1.79
N PRO A 2 -42.41 -59.46 2.18
CA PRO A 2 -41.98 -58.08 2.38
C PRO A 2 -41.38 -57.52 1.07
N ARG A 3 -41.56 -56.22 0.84
CA ARG A 3 -41.07 -55.50 -0.34
C ARG A 3 -39.59 -55.17 -0.17
N ASP A 4 -38.77 -55.58 -1.13
CA ASP A 4 -37.38 -55.16 -1.26
C ASP A 4 -37.33 -53.66 -1.64
N VAL A 5 -36.69 -52.88 -0.78
CA VAL A 5 -36.32 -51.48 -1.07
C VAL A 5 -34.96 -51.52 -1.76
N ILE A 6 -34.96 -51.23 -3.06
CA ILE A 6 -33.76 -51.01 -3.87
C ILE A 6 -33.17 -49.65 -3.47
N TYR A 7 -32.00 -49.64 -2.85
CA TYR A 7 -31.17 -48.43 -2.72
C TYR A 7 -30.49 -48.17 -4.06
N PRO A 8 -30.64 -46.97 -4.67
CA PRO A 8 -29.84 -46.62 -5.84
C PRO A 8 -28.41 -46.30 -5.41
N GLU A 9 -27.47 -46.85 -6.17
CA GLU A 9 -26.03 -46.69 -6.00
C GLU A 9 -25.58 -45.23 -6.03
N ASP A 10 -24.70 -44.94 -5.08
CA ASP A 10 -23.54 -44.04 -5.11
C ASP A 10 -23.37 -43.19 -6.40
N VAL A 11 -24.13 -42.10 -6.52
CA VAL A 11 -23.74 -40.96 -7.35
C VAL A 11 -22.59 -40.27 -6.62
N ARG A 12 -21.39 -40.80 -6.82
CA ARG A 12 -20.13 -40.21 -6.40
C ARG A 12 -19.99 -38.86 -7.10
N GLY A 13 -20.46 -37.82 -6.42
CA GLY A 13 -20.47 -36.45 -6.90
C GLY A 13 -19.08 -36.01 -7.33
N GLU A 14 -18.96 -35.61 -8.59
CA GLU A 14 -17.84 -34.78 -9.02
C GLU A 14 -17.91 -33.45 -8.27
N GLY A 15 -17.07 -33.33 -7.24
CA GLY A 15 -17.10 -32.21 -6.32
C GLY A 15 -16.63 -30.89 -6.96
N PRO A 16 -17.00 -29.73 -6.35
CA PRO A 16 -16.61 -28.39 -6.80
C PRO A 16 -15.09 -28.17 -6.92
N ARG A 17 -14.26 -28.99 -6.26
CA ARG A 17 -12.79 -28.93 -6.37
C ARG A 17 -12.26 -29.21 -7.78
N ARG A 18 -12.84 -30.16 -8.52
CA ARG A 18 -12.38 -30.47 -9.89
C ARG A 18 -12.72 -29.37 -10.89
N ARG A 19 -13.82 -28.65 -10.69
CA ARG A 19 -14.22 -27.51 -11.52
C ARG A 19 -13.26 -26.33 -11.33
N VAL A 20 -12.81 -26.11 -10.10
CA VAL A 20 -11.79 -25.09 -9.77
C VAL A 20 -10.43 -25.50 -10.33
N GLU A 21 -10.01 -26.76 -10.24
CA GLU A 21 -8.77 -27.25 -10.88
C GLU A 21 -8.80 -27.17 -12.41
N HIS A 22 -9.95 -27.43 -13.04
CA HIS A 22 -10.09 -27.32 -14.49
C HIS A 22 -10.11 -25.86 -14.95
N GLN A 23 -10.77 -24.97 -14.21
CA GLN A 23 -10.69 -23.52 -14.42
C GLN A 23 -9.27 -23.00 -14.15
N PHE A 24 -8.58 -23.56 -13.16
CA PHE A 24 -7.18 -23.26 -12.83
C PHE A 24 -6.23 -23.67 -13.96
N ARG A 25 -6.38 -24.88 -14.54
CA ARG A 25 -5.60 -25.26 -15.73
C ARG A 25 -5.91 -24.36 -16.92
N ILE A 26 -7.16 -23.95 -17.13
CA ILE A 26 -7.52 -23.01 -18.22
C ILE A 26 -6.91 -21.63 -17.96
N SER A 27 -6.99 -21.09 -16.73
CA SER A 27 -6.42 -19.80 -16.37
C SER A 27 -4.89 -19.81 -16.39
N VAL A 28 -4.25 -20.90 -15.92
CA VAL A 28 -2.78 -21.05 -15.96
C VAL A 28 -2.28 -21.30 -17.37
N VAL A 29 -2.99 -22.08 -18.20
CA VAL A 29 -2.65 -22.25 -19.63
C VAL A 29 -2.88 -20.93 -20.38
N GLY A 30 -3.95 -20.19 -20.07
CA GLY A 30 -4.17 -18.84 -20.56
C GLY A 30 -3.06 -17.88 -20.14
N MET A 31 -2.65 -17.90 -18.88
CA MET A 31 -1.50 -17.14 -18.37
C MET A 31 -0.20 -17.57 -19.04
N LYS A 32 0.02 -18.86 -19.29
CA LYS A 32 1.19 -19.34 -20.03
C LYS A 32 1.16 -18.88 -21.49
N GLY A 33 -0.02 -18.75 -22.09
CA GLY A 33 -0.20 -18.10 -23.40
C GLY A 33 0.07 -16.59 -23.36
N ILE A 34 -0.37 -15.89 -22.31
CA ILE A 34 -0.18 -14.45 -22.11
C ILE A 34 1.28 -14.11 -21.77
N PHE A 35 1.99 -14.96 -21.02
CA PHE A 35 3.33 -14.70 -20.49
C PHE A 35 4.47 -15.41 -21.23
N LEU A 36 4.20 -16.51 -21.95
CA LEU A 36 5.23 -17.36 -22.59
C LEU A 36 5.16 -17.39 -24.13
N GLY A 37 4.20 -16.71 -24.76
CA GLY A 37 4.13 -16.60 -26.22
C GLY A 37 4.99 -15.47 -26.77
N ASP A 38 5.85 -15.77 -27.76
CA ASP A 38 6.81 -14.86 -28.42
C ASP A 38 6.17 -13.73 -29.27
N GLY A 39 4.91 -13.37 -29.03
CA GLY A 39 4.13 -12.42 -29.83
C GLY A 39 3.96 -11.04 -29.19
N TRP A 40 5.06 -10.34 -28.88
CA TRP A 40 5.04 -9.01 -28.24
C TRP A 40 5.10 -7.83 -29.24
N LEU A 41 4.80 -8.05 -30.52
CA LEU A 41 4.93 -7.03 -31.58
C LEU A 41 3.67 -6.85 -32.42
N HIS A 42 2.53 -6.55 -31.79
CA HIS A 42 1.53 -5.68 -32.40
C HIS A 42 0.55 -5.16 -31.33
N GLU A 43 0.74 -3.88 -30.94
CA GLU A 43 -0.30 -3.03 -30.34
C GLU A 43 -1.49 -3.00 -31.32
N GLU A 44 -2.75 -3.19 -30.90
CA GLU A 44 -3.60 -2.10 -30.39
C GLU A 44 -4.79 -2.60 -29.52
N GLY A 45 -4.82 -3.88 -29.10
CA GLY A 45 -5.93 -4.46 -28.30
C GLY A 45 -5.61 -4.94 -26.88
N GLY A 46 -4.33 -4.97 -26.48
CA GLY A 46 -3.85 -5.80 -25.35
C GLY A 46 -3.95 -5.23 -23.93
N GLY A 47 -4.44 -4.01 -23.73
CA GLY A 47 -4.55 -3.41 -22.39
C GLY A 47 -5.61 -4.08 -21.52
N GLN A 48 -6.76 -4.36 -22.11
CA GLN A 48 -7.91 -4.93 -21.41
C GLN A 48 -7.72 -6.42 -21.07
N GLU A 49 -7.07 -7.18 -21.95
CA GLU A 49 -6.73 -8.59 -21.70
C GLU A 49 -5.67 -8.75 -20.60
N ARG A 50 -4.72 -7.82 -20.52
CA ARG A 50 -3.73 -7.80 -19.43
C ARG A 50 -4.37 -7.46 -18.09
N ALA A 51 -5.26 -6.46 -18.07
CA ALA A 51 -6.02 -6.07 -16.89
C ALA A 51 -6.86 -7.23 -16.33
N SER A 52 -7.60 -7.94 -17.19
CA SER A 52 -8.38 -9.10 -16.77
C SER A 52 -7.51 -10.26 -16.27
N GLY A 53 -6.34 -10.47 -16.88
CA GLY A 53 -5.34 -11.44 -16.43
C GLY A 53 -4.84 -11.19 -15.00
N PHE A 54 -4.56 -9.92 -14.65
CA PHE A 54 -4.15 -9.54 -13.30
C PHE A 54 -5.26 -9.73 -12.27
N ILE A 55 -6.50 -9.39 -12.61
CA ILE A 55 -7.66 -9.60 -11.73
C ILE A 55 -7.82 -11.10 -11.44
N ALA A 56 -7.84 -11.93 -12.48
CA ALA A 56 -7.95 -13.38 -12.34
C ALA A 56 -6.80 -13.96 -11.51
N LEU A 57 -5.56 -13.47 -11.71
CA LEU A 57 -4.40 -13.89 -10.92
C LEU A 57 -4.55 -13.55 -9.43
N GLY A 58 -5.03 -12.35 -9.12
CA GLY A 58 -5.26 -11.92 -7.76
C GLY A 58 -6.35 -12.76 -7.07
N GLU A 59 -7.42 -13.11 -7.77
CA GLU A 59 -8.51 -13.93 -7.24
C GLU A 59 -8.06 -15.37 -6.96
N ILE A 60 -7.31 -16.00 -7.88
CA ILE A 60 -6.82 -17.37 -7.67
C ILE A 60 -5.72 -17.44 -6.61
N ALA A 61 -4.99 -16.35 -6.33
CA ALA A 61 -3.90 -16.37 -5.35
C ALA A 61 -4.35 -16.85 -3.98
N GLY A 62 -5.57 -16.52 -3.56
CA GLY A 62 -6.15 -16.99 -2.29
C GLY A 62 -6.52 -18.47 -2.26
N THR A 63 -6.60 -19.12 -3.42
CA THR A 63 -6.94 -20.55 -3.55
C THR A 63 -5.71 -21.44 -3.74
N LEU A 64 -4.56 -20.85 -4.05
CA LEU A 64 -3.33 -21.58 -4.33
C LEU A 64 -2.48 -21.67 -3.07
N ASP A 65 -2.72 -22.72 -2.30
CA ASP A 65 -1.98 -23.04 -1.09
C ASP A 65 -0.49 -23.25 -1.38
N GLY A 66 0.33 -22.21 -1.23
CA GLY A 66 1.79 -22.27 -1.31
C GLY A 66 2.41 -22.56 -2.68
N GLU A 67 1.69 -23.21 -3.61
CA GLU A 67 2.17 -23.54 -4.96
C GLU A 67 2.54 -22.30 -5.78
N LEU A 68 1.85 -21.18 -5.53
CA LEU A 68 2.13 -19.90 -6.18
C LEU A 68 3.55 -19.39 -5.90
N THR A 69 4.16 -19.80 -4.78
CA THR A 69 5.50 -19.36 -4.34
C THR A 69 6.57 -19.59 -5.40
N ASN A 70 6.49 -20.71 -6.13
CA ASN A 70 7.47 -21.05 -7.16
C ASN A 70 7.38 -20.15 -8.40
N TYR A 71 6.24 -19.51 -8.62
CA TYR A 71 5.97 -18.63 -9.75
C TYR A 71 6.11 -17.14 -9.39
N LEU A 72 6.26 -16.80 -8.10
CA LEU A 72 6.40 -15.42 -7.63
C LEU A 72 7.52 -14.64 -8.31
N PRO A 73 8.74 -15.18 -8.55
CA PRO A 73 9.78 -14.44 -9.25
C PRO A 73 9.34 -13.97 -10.64
N THR A 74 8.68 -14.84 -11.40
CA THR A 74 8.17 -14.53 -12.74
C THR A 74 7.03 -13.54 -12.68
N ILE A 75 6.04 -13.78 -11.80
CA ILE A 75 4.87 -12.89 -11.63
C ILE A 75 5.31 -11.49 -11.23
N THR A 76 6.21 -11.37 -10.24
CA THR A 76 6.68 -10.09 -9.73
C THR A 76 7.53 -9.33 -10.74
N SER A 77 8.28 -10.02 -11.58
CA SER A 77 8.96 -9.40 -12.73
C SER A 77 7.94 -8.75 -13.67
N HIS A 78 6.86 -9.45 -14.01
CA HIS A 78 5.83 -8.89 -14.88
C HIS A 78 5.04 -7.75 -14.22
N LEU A 79 4.73 -7.86 -12.93
CA LEU A 79 4.12 -6.79 -12.16
C LEU A 79 4.99 -5.54 -12.13
N ARG A 80 6.32 -5.69 -12.05
CA ARG A 80 7.25 -4.55 -12.10
C ARG A 80 7.09 -3.76 -13.41
N ASP A 81 7.06 -4.47 -14.53
CA ASP A 81 6.99 -3.87 -15.86
C ASP A 81 5.65 -3.18 -16.13
N THR A 82 4.58 -3.60 -15.45
CA THR A 82 3.23 -3.01 -15.60
C THR A 82 2.90 -1.94 -14.56
N ILE A 83 3.51 -1.98 -13.38
CA ILE A 83 3.40 -0.93 -12.35
C ILE A 83 4.28 0.27 -12.71
N ALA A 84 5.48 0.05 -13.23
CA ALA A 84 6.38 1.11 -13.66
C ALA A 84 6.78 0.93 -15.14
N PRO A 85 5.82 1.05 -16.07
CA PRO A 85 6.12 0.85 -17.47
C PRO A 85 7.07 1.92 -17.98
N ARG A 86 8.01 1.53 -18.85
CA ARG A 86 8.95 2.48 -19.48
C ARG A 86 8.25 3.56 -20.32
N ARG A 87 7.06 3.24 -20.84
CA ARG A 87 6.17 4.14 -21.57
C ARG A 87 4.73 3.83 -21.18
N GLY A 88 3.95 4.86 -20.88
CA GLY A 88 2.54 4.72 -20.49
C GLY A 88 2.32 4.93 -19.00
N ARG A 89 1.12 4.56 -18.53
CA ARG A 89 0.68 4.76 -17.14
C ARG A 89 0.78 3.45 -16.34
N PRO A 90 1.03 3.53 -15.02
CA PRO A 90 0.91 2.38 -14.14
C PRO A 90 -0.45 1.70 -14.29
N SER A 91 -0.48 0.36 -14.40
CA SER A 91 -1.74 -0.39 -14.35
C SER A 91 -2.23 -0.49 -12.91
N LEU A 92 -3.46 -0.05 -12.67
CA LEU A 92 -4.12 -0.14 -11.37
C LEU A 92 -4.46 -1.60 -11.04
N GLU A 93 -4.78 -2.40 -12.06
CA GLU A 93 -5.11 -3.81 -11.95
C GLU A 93 -3.89 -4.64 -11.55
N ALA A 94 -2.71 -4.30 -12.07
CA ALA A 94 -1.46 -4.92 -11.63
C ALA A 94 -1.18 -4.64 -10.14
N LEU A 95 -1.42 -3.40 -9.69
CA LEU A 95 -1.26 -3.05 -8.28
C LEU A 95 -2.29 -3.77 -7.40
N ALA A 96 -3.55 -3.86 -7.83
CA ALA A 96 -4.59 -4.61 -7.11
C ALA A 96 -4.27 -6.11 -7.03
N CYS A 97 -3.75 -6.68 -8.12
CA CYS A 97 -3.25 -8.05 -8.15
C CYS A 97 -2.13 -8.28 -7.13
N LEU A 98 -1.15 -7.38 -7.09
CA LEU A 98 -0.06 -7.43 -6.10
C LEU A 98 -0.60 -7.43 -4.66
N VAL A 99 -1.57 -6.57 -4.36
CA VAL A 99 -2.22 -6.52 -3.04
C VAL A 99 -2.95 -7.80 -2.71
N ASN A 100 -3.70 -8.38 -3.66
CA ASN A 100 -4.42 -9.65 -3.44
C ASN A 100 -3.46 -10.83 -3.22
N ILE A 101 -2.34 -10.89 -3.96
CA ILE A 101 -1.29 -11.88 -3.72
C ILE A 101 -0.66 -11.68 -2.34
N ALA A 102 -0.37 -10.43 -1.95
CA ALA A 102 0.15 -10.11 -0.62
C ALA A 102 -0.82 -10.52 0.51
N LYS A 103 -2.13 -10.33 0.33
CA LYS A 103 -3.16 -10.79 1.27
C LYS A 103 -3.21 -12.31 1.39
N ALA A 104 -3.12 -13.02 0.26
CA ALA A 104 -3.17 -14.48 0.24
C ALA A 104 -1.93 -15.12 0.86
N MET A 105 -0.75 -14.57 0.60
CA MET A 105 0.53 -15.20 0.94
C MET A 105 1.21 -14.61 2.18
N GLY A 106 0.75 -13.44 2.64
CA GLY A 106 1.25 -12.76 3.83
C GLY A 106 2.77 -12.53 3.80
N PRO A 107 3.49 -12.83 4.90
CA PRO A 107 4.93 -12.57 5.03
C PRO A 107 5.82 -13.19 3.93
N THR A 108 5.38 -14.24 3.25
CA THR A 108 6.13 -14.86 2.14
C THR A 108 6.39 -13.89 0.99
N MET A 109 5.51 -12.90 0.82
CA MET A 109 5.55 -11.94 -0.26
C MET A 109 6.47 -10.73 0.03
N GLU A 110 6.99 -10.64 1.26
CA GLU A 110 7.80 -9.52 1.76
C GLU A 110 9.04 -9.16 0.91
N PRO A 111 9.93 -10.10 0.51
CA PRO A 111 11.12 -9.76 -0.27
C PRO A 111 10.75 -9.29 -1.68
N TYR A 112 9.69 -9.85 -2.25
CA TYR A 112 9.20 -9.49 -3.57
C TYR A 112 8.59 -8.09 -3.58
N VAL A 113 7.72 -7.78 -2.63
CA VAL A 113 7.12 -6.44 -2.51
C VAL A 113 8.20 -5.41 -2.22
N ARG A 114 9.16 -5.71 -1.34
CA ARG A 114 10.29 -4.79 -1.07
C ARG A 114 11.03 -4.43 -2.36
N GLY A 115 11.26 -5.40 -3.25
CA GLY A 115 11.87 -5.19 -4.56
C GLY A 115 11.01 -4.47 -5.60
N LEU A 116 9.71 -4.30 -5.34
CA LEU A 116 8.77 -3.54 -6.19
C LEU A 116 8.55 -2.11 -5.71
N LEU A 117 8.85 -1.79 -4.44
CA LEU A 117 8.60 -0.47 -3.87
C LEU A 117 9.26 0.65 -4.69
N ASP A 118 10.51 0.49 -5.14
CA ASP A 118 11.17 1.52 -5.96
C ASP A 118 10.39 1.82 -7.25
N SER A 119 9.89 0.78 -7.91
CA SER A 119 9.04 0.91 -9.10
C SER A 119 7.71 1.58 -8.77
N MET A 120 7.04 1.16 -7.70
CA MET A 120 5.76 1.75 -7.26
C MET A 120 5.86 3.24 -6.95
N PHE A 121 6.97 3.68 -6.34
CA PHE A 121 7.19 5.09 -6.01
C PHE A 121 7.71 5.93 -7.19
N SER A 122 8.17 5.29 -8.28
CA SER A 122 8.75 6.00 -9.43
C SER A 122 7.75 6.88 -10.19
N SER A 123 6.47 6.51 -10.19
CA SER A 123 5.37 7.31 -10.76
C SER A 123 4.90 8.45 -9.84
N GLY A 124 5.48 8.58 -8.64
CA GLY A 124 5.05 9.53 -7.62
C GLY A 124 3.91 9.00 -6.72
N LEU A 125 3.52 9.82 -5.75
CA LEU A 125 2.48 9.49 -4.78
C LEU A 125 1.10 9.61 -5.42
N SER A 126 0.26 8.59 -5.24
CA SER A 126 -1.14 8.56 -5.68
C SER A 126 -2.03 7.94 -4.61
N LEU A 127 -3.33 8.25 -4.63
CA LEU A 127 -4.28 7.69 -3.66
C LEU A 127 -4.29 6.16 -3.73
N THR A 128 -4.37 5.60 -4.93
CA THR A 128 -4.38 4.14 -5.15
C THR A 128 -3.09 3.47 -4.66
N LEU A 129 -1.94 4.15 -4.79
CA LEU A 129 -0.70 3.65 -4.22
C LEU A 129 -0.75 3.62 -2.69
N VAL A 130 -1.24 4.68 -2.05
CA VAL A 130 -1.35 4.76 -0.59
C VAL A 130 -2.29 3.68 -0.05
N GLU A 131 -3.47 3.51 -0.66
CA GLU A 131 -4.44 2.47 -0.30
C GLU A 131 -3.87 1.05 -0.46
N ALA A 132 -3.08 0.82 -1.52
CA ALA A 132 -2.40 -0.46 -1.73
C ALA A 132 -1.31 -0.71 -0.68
N LEU A 133 -0.51 0.30 -0.36
CA LEU A 133 0.54 0.22 0.66
C LEU A 133 -0.05 -0.08 2.04
N GLU A 134 -1.17 0.55 2.39
CA GLU A 134 -1.87 0.31 3.66
C GLU A 134 -2.29 -1.16 3.78
N GLN A 135 -3.00 -1.69 2.78
CA GLN A 135 -3.43 -3.10 2.75
C GLN A 135 -2.25 -4.08 2.77
N MET A 136 -1.14 -3.75 2.12
CA MET A 136 0.07 -4.57 2.17
C MET A 136 0.72 -4.54 3.55
N THR A 137 0.73 -3.42 4.25
CA THR A 137 1.29 -3.36 5.61
C THR A 137 0.44 -4.10 6.64
N GLU A 138 -0.88 -4.20 6.42
CA GLU A 138 -1.75 -5.05 7.22
C GLU A 138 -1.47 -6.54 6.97
N SER A 139 -1.28 -6.91 5.70
CA SER A 139 -1.02 -8.31 5.29
C SER A 139 0.41 -8.76 5.58
N ILE A 140 1.36 -7.83 5.55
CA ILE A 140 2.81 -8.04 5.70
C ILE A 140 3.38 -7.03 6.70
N PRO A 141 3.13 -7.22 8.02
CA PRO A 141 3.62 -6.30 9.05
C PRO A 141 5.14 -6.01 9.02
N PRO A 142 6.03 -6.97 8.70
CA PRO A 142 7.48 -6.70 8.62
C PRO A 142 7.87 -5.65 7.56
N LEU A 143 7.00 -5.38 6.59
CA LEU A 143 7.26 -4.41 5.54
C LEU A 143 6.99 -2.95 5.99
N LEU A 144 6.21 -2.77 7.06
CA LEU A 144 5.76 -1.47 7.55
C LEU A 144 6.92 -0.46 7.72
N PRO A 145 8.04 -0.79 8.40
CA PRO A 145 9.14 0.18 8.56
C PRO A 145 9.77 0.62 7.24
N THR A 146 9.79 -0.27 6.23
CA THR A 146 10.35 0.07 4.91
C THR A 146 9.43 1.03 4.17
N ILE A 147 8.11 0.77 4.21
CA ILE A 147 7.10 1.62 3.58
C ILE A 147 7.01 2.98 4.27
N GLN A 148 6.98 3.02 5.60
CA GLN A 148 6.97 4.27 6.38
C GLN A 148 8.12 5.19 5.98
N ASN A 149 9.36 4.67 5.97
CA ASN A 149 10.54 5.45 5.58
C ASN A 149 10.46 6.01 4.15
N ARG A 150 9.92 5.23 3.20
CA ARG A 150 9.77 5.67 1.80
C ARG A 150 8.67 6.72 1.66
N LEU A 151 7.53 6.52 2.32
CA LEU A 151 6.44 7.49 2.35
C LEU A 151 6.92 8.81 2.95
N LEU A 152 7.60 8.80 4.10
CA LEU A 152 8.11 10.02 4.74
C LEU A 152 9.09 10.78 3.83
N LYS A 153 10.00 10.08 3.16
CA LYS A 153 10.91 10.69 2.16
C LYS A 153 10.15 11.31 0.99
N CYS A 154 9.16 10.58 0.45
CA CYS A 154 8.36 11.06 -0.67
C CYS A 154 7.55 12.31 -0.29
N MET A 155 6.88 12.27 0.86
CA MET A 155 6.07 13.38 1.36
C MET A 155 6.94 14.58 1.72
N SER A 156 8.10 14.39 2.34
CA SER A 156 9.07 15.47 2.56
C SER A 156 9.44 16.16 1.25
N ALA A 157 9.78 15.39 0.20
CA ALA A 157 10.13 15.95 -1.10
C ALA A 157 8.95 16.71 -1.77
N ILE A 158 7.72 16.21 -1.61
CA ILE A 158 6.51 16.86 -2.10
C ILE A 158 6.31 18.21 -1.39
N LEU A 159 6.37 18.18 -0.06
CA LEU A 159 6.08 19.35 0.76
C LEU A 159 7.18 20.42 0.58
N SER A 160 8.46 20.05 0.62
CA SER A 160 9.56 21.00 0.40
C SER A 160 9.54 21.65 -0.99
N ARG A 161 9.15 20.93 -2.05
CA ARG A 161 9.13 21.50 -3.41
C ARG A 161 8.01 22.51 -3.62
N SER A 162 6.84 22.30 -3.02
CA SER A 162 5.74 23.26 -3.21
C SER A 162 5.99 24.56 -2.44
N HIS A 163 6.66 24.51 -1.29
CA HIS A 163 7.11 25.69 -0.55
C HIS A 163 7.97 26.64 -1.39
N HIS A 164 8.85 26.07 -2.22
CA HIS A 164 9.71 26.87 -3.12
C HIS A 164 9.00 27.34 -4.40
N SER A 165 7.81 26.80 -4.71
CA SER A 165 6.97 27.25 -5.83
C SER A 165 6.04 28.40 -5.49
N MET A 166 6.19 29.02 -4.30
CA MET A 166 5.63 30.33 -4.00
C MET A 166 6.63 31.49 -4.25
N PRO A 167 7.01 31.84 -5.49
CA PRO A 167 7.28 33.23 -5.78
C PRO A 167 5.94 33.99 -5.72
N ARG A 168 5.90 35.03 -4.88
CA ARG A 168 4.98 36.15 -5.07
C ARG A 168 5.18 36.71 -6.48
N GLN A 169 4.45 36.21 -7.48
CA GLN A 169 4.51 36.75 -8.84
C GLN A 169 3.14 37.26 -9.25
N SER A 170 3.03 38.58 -9.04
CA SER A 170 2.36 39.57 -9.86
C SER A 170 1.81 39.06 -11.20
N ALA A 171 0.54 39.39 -11.44
CA ALA A 171 -0.15 39.26 -12.70
C ALA A 171 0.73 39.61 -13.90
N SER A 172 0.90 38.65 -14.81
CA SER A 172 1.13 38.96 -16.22
C SER A 172 0.05 38.29 -17.04
N VAL A 173 -0.75 39.13 -17.69
CA VAL A 173 -1.76 38.73 -18.66
C VAL A 173 -1.01 38.25 -19.89
N SER A 174 -1.22 37.00 -20.30
CA SER A 174 -0.98 36.60 -21.68
C SER A 174 -2.03 35.59 -22.15
N ARG A 175 -2.49 35.84 -23.37
CA ARG A 175 -3.74 35.41 -23.98
C ARG A 175 -3.48 34.27 -24.97
N GLY A 176 -4.17 33.15 -24.77
CA GLY A 176 -4.69 32.25 -25.81
C GLY A 176 -3.79 31.11 -26.30
N HIS A 177 -4.29 29.86 -26.22
CA HIS A 177 -4.52 28.98 -27.37
C HIS A 177 -5.30 27.71 -26.94
N ILE A 178 -6.27 27.28 -27.76
CA ILE A 178 -7.12 26.08 -27.56
C ILE A 178 -6.43 24.86 -28.14
N THR A 179 -6.38 23.72 -27.43
CA THR A 179 -6.40 22.38 -28.07
C THR A 179 -6.95 21.30 -27.12
N THR A 180 -8.07 20.74 -27.56
CA THR A 180 -8.50 19.33 -27.56
C THR A 180 -8.28 18.39 -26.36
N VAL A 181 -9.41 17.79 -25.98
CA VAL A 181 -9.69 16.88 -24.87
C VAL A 181 -9.06 15.50 -25.04
N THR A 182 -8.42 15.00 -23.97
CA THR A 182 -8.28 13.56 -23.66
C THR A 182 -8.69 13.38 -22.19
N PRO A 183 -9.36 12.29 -21.78
CA PRO A 183 -9.66 12.05 -20.37
C PRO A 183 -8.37 11.64 -19.66
N LYS A 184 -7.59 12.64 -19.26
CA LYS A 184 -6.49 12.48 -18.29
C LYS A 184 -7.11 12.12 -16.95
N VAL A 185 -6.77 10.94 -16.42
CA VAL A 185 -6.78 10.75 -14.97
C VAL A 185 -5.89 11.87 -14.38
N PRO A 186 -6.32 12.60 -13.34
CA PRO A 186 -5.67 13.84 -12.95
C PRO A 186 -4.25 13.55 -12.50
N GLU A 187 -3.27 14.02 -13.26
CA GLU A 187 -1.96 14.32 -12.72
C GLU A 187 -2.24 15.36 -11.63
N LEU A 188 -2.08 14.97 -10.35
CA LEU A 188 -2.50 15.80 -9.23
C LEU A 188 -1.79 17.15 -9.35
N SER A 189 -2.56 18.23 -9.51
CA SER A 189 -2.06 19.60 -9.44
C SER A 189 -1.24 19.78 -8.16
N GLY A 190 -0.27 20.70 -8.15
CA GLY A 190 0.64 20.90 -7.01
C GLY A 190 -0.08 20.94 -5.64
N SER A 191 -1.22 21.64 -5.55
CA SER A 191 -2.07 21.68 -4.35
C SER A 191 -2.73 20.34 -4.01
N ALA A 192 -3.30 19.63 -4.99
CA ALA A 192 -3.93 18.33 -4.77
C ALA A 192 -2.92 17.25 -4.33
N LEU A 193 -1.67 17.34 -4.80
CA LEU A 193 -0.57 16.46 -4.39
C LEU A 193 -0.12 16.77 -2.96
N VAL A 194 -0.04 18.04 -2.58
CA VAL A 194 0.22 18.48 -1.19
C VAL A 194 -0.88 17.97 -0.25
N GLN A 195 -2.15 18.19 -0.61
CA GLN A 195 -3.29 17.68 0.14
C GLN A 195 -3.25 16.16 0.32
N LEU A 196 -2.91 15.41 -0.74
CA LEU A 196 -2.72 13.97 -0.65
C LEU A 196 -1.61 13.63 0.36
N ALA A 197 -0.45 14.28 0.29
CA ALA A 197 0.65 14.04 1.23
C ALA A 197 0.25 14.34 2.69
N LEU A 198 -0.44 15.46 2.94
CA LEU A 198 -0.94 15.83 4.26
C LEU A 198 -1.96 14.82 4.80
N ARG A 199 -2.91 14.38 3.95
CA ARG A 199 -3.89 13.35 4.31
C ARG A 199 -3.22 12.00 4.57
N THR A 200 -2.23 11.61 3.77
CA THR A 200 -1.46 10.38 3.98
C THR A 200 -0.69 10.44 5.31
N LEU A 201 -0.05 11.56 5.64
CA LEU A 201 0.61 11.76 6.96
C LEU A 201 -0.35 11.60 8.13
N ALA A 202 -1.59 12.06 7.99
CA ALA A 202 -2.59 11.98 9.05
C ALA A 202 -3.12 10.54 9.25
N HIS A 203 -3.34 9.79 8.17
CA HIS A 203 -4.08 8.52 8.25
C HIS A 203 -3.17 7.29 8.29
N PHE A 204 -2.02 7.32 7.62
CA PHE A 204 -1.15 6.17 7.53
C PHE A 204 -0.45 5.90 8.87
N ASN A 205 -0.26 4.63 9.21
CA ASN A 205 0.37 4.23 10.46
C ASN A 205 1.88 4.54 10.44
N PHE A 206 2.30 5.62 11.09
CA PHE A 206 3.71 6.00 11.30
C PHE A 206 4.22 5.76 12.72
N LYS A 207 3.58 4.84 13.49
CA LYS A 207 4.06 4.50 14.84
C LYS A 207 5.54 4.07 14.80
N GLY A 208 6.31 4.58 15.76
CA GLY A 208 7.75 4.34 15.87
C GLY A 208 8.62 5.42 15.23
N HIS A 209 8.04 6.39 14.50
CA HIS A 209 8.73 7.56 14.00
C HIS A 209 8.50 8.78 14.89
N ASP A 210 9.52 9.62 15.06
CA ASP A 210 9.37 10.96 15.61
C ASP A 210 8.88 11.90 14.52
N LEU A 211 7.60 12.23 14.59
CA LEU A 211 6.93 13.05 13.58
C LEU A 211 6.76 14.50 14.02
N LEU A 212 7.13 14.86 15.25
CA LEU A 212 7.00 16.24 15.74
C LEU A 212 7.95 17.18 15.01
N VAL A 213 9.19 16.73 14.82
CA VAL A 213 10.20 17.46 14.02
C VAL A 213 9.70 17.60 12.58
N PHE A 214 9.21 16.49 12.00
CA PHE A 214 8.66 16.50 10.65
C PHE A 214 7.48 17.49 10.50
N ALA A 215 6.54 17.49 11.45
CA ALA A 215 5.40 18.40 11.43
C ALA A 215 5.86 19.86 11.44
N ARG A 216 6.79 20.19 12.34
CA ARG A 216 7.34 21.54 12.47
C ARG A 216 8.06 22.01 11.22
N GLU A 217 8.83 21.15 10.58
CA GLU A 217 9.67 21.52 9.43
C GLU A 217 8.91 21.49 8.10
N SER A 218 7.96 20.57 7.94
CA SER A 218 7.34 20.30 6.63
C SER A 218 5.85 20.65 6.56
N VAL A 219 5.11 20.62 7.68
CA VAL A 219 3.64 20.76 7.68
C VAL A 219 3.18 22.16 8.12
N VAL A 220 3.82 22.76 9.12
CA VAL A 220 3.38 24.04 9.74
C VAL A 220 3.18 25.16 8.73
N VAL A 221 4.00 25.25 7.68
CA VAL A 221 3.88 26.29 6.65
C VAL A 221 2.53 26.24 5.91
N TYR A 222 1.90 25.06 5.80
CA TYR A 222 0.60 24.93 5.13
C TYR A 222 -0.60 25.31 6.01
N LEU A 223 -0.40 25.61 7.29
CA LEU A 223 -1.48 26.15 8.14
C LEU A 223 -1.92 27.55 7.69
N GLU A 224 -1.06 28.25 6.98
CA GLU A 224 -1.30 29.59 6.41
C GLU A 224 -1.48 29.56 4.88
N ASP A 225 -1.75 28.38 4.29
CA ASP A 225 -1.95 28.26 2.84
C ASP A 225 -3.18 29.05 2.35
N GLU A 226 -3.08 29.63 1.15
CA GLU A 226 -4.18 30.40 0.53
C GLU A 226 -5.40 29.51 0.27
N ASP A 227 -5.17 28.23 -0.06
CA ASP A 227 -6.23 27.26 -0.30
C ASP A 227 -6.81 26.73 1.03
N GLY A 228 -8.10 26.98 1.23
CA GLY A 228 -8.80 26.57 2.44
C GLY A 228 -8.87 25.05 2.64
N ALA A 229 -8.83 24.24 1.58
CA ALA A 229 -8.80 22.78 1.70
C ALA A 229 -7.42 22.28 2.17
N THR A 230 -6.34 22.87 1.64
CA THR A 230 -4.96 22.58 2.07
C THR A 230 -4.73 22.92 3.54
N ARG A 231 -5.23 24.07 4.01
CA ARG A 231 -5.17 24.43 5.43
C ARG A 231 -5.88 23.43 6.33
N LYS A 232 -7.08 22.98 5.95
CA LYS A 232 -7.83 21.97 6.70
C LYS A 232 -7.08 20.64 6.80
N ASP A 233 -6.51 20.19 5.68
CA ASP A 233 -5.70 18.96 5.66
C ASP A 233 -4.43 19.11 6.51
N ALA A 234 -3.79 20.29 6.51
CA ALA A 234 -2.61 20.60 7.33
C ALA A 234 -2.94 20.63 8.83
N GLU A 235 -4.05 21.25 9.22
CA GLU A 235 -4.52 21.30 10.60
C GLU A 235 -4.80 19.89 11.13
N LEU A 236 -5.57 19.09 10.37
CA LEU A 236 -5.86 17.70 10.71
C LEU A 236 -4.57 16.87 10.85
N CYS A 237 -3.64 17.05 9.90
CA CYS A 237 -2.34 16.41 9.93
C CYS A 237 -1.57 16.75 11.23
N CYS A 238 -1.43 18.04 11.55
CA CYS A 238 -0.76 18.49 12.77
C CYS A 238 -1.38 17.89 14.03
N CYS A 239 -2.71 17.95 14.19
CA CYS A 239 -3.42 17.36 15.32
C CYS A 239 -3.10 15.87 15.45
N LYS A 240 -3.13 15.14 14.33
CA LYS A 240 -2.93 13.69 14.34
C LYS A 240 -1.49 13.26 14.64
N LEU A 241 -0.52 14.01 14.13
CA LEU A 241 0.89 13.78 14.42
C LEU A 241 1.21 14.02 15.90
N VAL A 242 0.59 15.05 16.48
CA VAL A 242 0.71 15.36 17.92
C VAL A 242 0.07 14.26 18.78
N GLU A 243 -1.15 13.81 18.46
CA GLU A 243 -1.81 12.68 19.14
C GLU A 243 -0.96 11.40 19.11
N THR A 244 -0.37 11.10 17.94
CA THR A 244 0.46 9.92 17.74
C THR A 244 1.71 9.99 18.63
N SER A 245 2.30 11.18 18.76
CA SER A 245 3.48 11.42 19.59
C SER A 245 3.18 11.26 21.09
N PHE A 246 2.05 11.76 21.57
CA PHE A 246 1.65 11.58 22.97
C PHE A 246 1.29 10.13 23.32
N SER A 247 0.71 9.38 22.38
CA SER A 247 0.43 7.95 22.55
C SER A 247 1.71 7.12 22.71
N VAL A 248 2.77 7.48 21.99
CA VAL A 248 4.11 6.88 22.13
C VAL A 248 4.69 7.18 23.51
N ILE A 249 4.64 8.44 23.95
CA ILE A 249 5.19 8.88 25.24
C ILE A 249 4.50 8.17 26.42
N SER A 250 3.17 8.03 26.36
CA SER A 250 2.36 7.34 27.39
C SER A 250 2.72 5.86 27.50
N SER A 251 3.02 5.20 26.37
CA SER A 251 3.44 3.79 26.32
C SER A 251 4.86 3.59 26.88
N THR A 252 5.76 4.55 26.65
CA THR A 252 7.14 4.50 27.18
C THR A 252 7.24 4.78 28.68
N GLN A 253 6.42 5.71 29.22
CA GLN A 253 6.42 5.98 30.65
C GLN A 253 5.87 4.79 31.46
N PHE A 254 4.86 4.07 30.96
CA PHE A 254 4.33 2.89 31.63
C PHE A 254 5.33 1.71 31.64
N SER A 255 6.23 1.66 30.65
CA SER A 255 7.28 0.64 30.55
C SER A 255 8.50 0.95 31.45
N LEU A 256 8.91 2.22 31.52
CA LEU A 256 9.99 2.66 32.44
C LEU A 256 9.58 2.59 33.91
N SER A 257 8.29 2.80 34.22
CA SER A 257 7.76 2.70 35.58
C SER A 257 7.84 1.29 36.17
N ARG A 258 7.95 0.23 35.34
CA ARG A 258 8.06 -1.16 35.81
C ARG A 258 9.48 -1.60 36.18
N ILE A 259 10.52 -0.88 35.73
CA ILE A 259 11.92 -1.28 35.95
C ILE A 259 12.48 -0.74 37.28
N ASN A 260 11.85 0.29 37.87
CA ASN A 260 12.36 0.93 39.09
C ASN A 260 11.82 0.38 40.44
N TYR A 261 11.08 -0.74 40.44
CA TYR A 261 10.60 -1.36 41.69
C TYR A 261 11.33 -2.65 42.11
N ALA A 262 12.49 -2.93 41.50
CA ALA A 262 13.36 -4.05 41.90
C ALA A 262 14.59 -3.56 42.69
N SER A 263 14.43 -2.64 43.64
CA SER A 263 15.47 -2.35 44.63
C SER A 263 14.90 -1.82 45.93
N GLY A 264 15.21 -2.49 47.05
CA GLY A 264 15.19 -1.83 48.36
C GLY A 264 14.34 -2.47 49.45
N LYS A 265 14.41 -3.78 49.66
CA LYS A 265 13.97 -4.38 50.95
C LYS A 265 14.99 -4.04 52.05
N ARG A 266 15.00 -2.77 52.51
CA ARG A 266 15.70 -2.35 53.73
C ARG A 266 14.94 -2.91 54.94
N ARG A 267 15.37 -4.07 55.44
CA ARG A 267 14.97 -4.59 56.76
C ARG A 267 15.49 -3.62 57.84
N ARG A 268 14.61 -2.82 58.44
CA ARG A 268 14.87 -2.14 59.72
C ARG A 268 14.77 -3.19 60.83
N ARG A 269 15.89 -3.51 61.50
CA ARG A 269 15.88 -4.15 62.82
C ARG A 269 15.87 -3.02 63.86
N LEU A 270 14.82 -3.03 64.69
CA LEU A 270 14.73 -2.23 65.91
C LEU A 270 15.55 -2.97 66.99
N VAL A 271 16.50 -2.26 67.58
CA VAL A 271 17.13 -2.61 68.85
C VAL A 271 16.39 -1.79 69.89
N GLU A 272 15.74 -2.44 70.85
CA GLU A 272 15.46 -1.85 72.16
C GLU A 272 16.05 -2.78 73.20
N GLU A 273 17.01 -2.24 73.95
CA GLU A 273 17.41 -2.74 75.26
C GLU A 273 16.27 -2.52 76.25
N PHE A 274 15.91 -3.56 77.01
CA PHE A 274 15.96 -3.66 78.48
C PHE A 274 15.21 -4.92 78.93
#